data_AF-A0A4S8MQV9-F1
#
_entry.id   AF-A0A4S8MQV9-F1
#
_cell.length_a   1.000
_cell.length_b   1.000
_cell.length_c   1.000
_cell.angle_alpha   90.00
_cell.angle_beta   90.00
_cell.angle_gamma   90.00
#
_symmetry.space_group_name_H-M   'P 1'
#
loop_
_entity.id
_entity.type
_entity.pdbx_description
1 polymer ?
#
loop_
_entity_poly.entity_id
_entity_poly.type
_entity_poly.pdbx_seq_one_letter_code
_entity_poly.pdbx_strand_id
1 'polypeptide(L)'
;MFSFYSKLSAFGGGRTRYSSTAKPLASRNQIDCMDSGLSGSAGAREIISMINSRPLVNKLILGHNELADDGCVVLFTFLRSAVGRQYRITEISLNSNGIGDRGLIAIAMYLTDNTCLKELFLQNNQFTCNPNSILSFTRALNTSRLRSLSLTTNTSLSDTFVNIFLAELDSPTLGELHLSALGITRCSAPRIAAFISSPRCRLHTFKCNGNSLGFRGVRSIIRAIKKRNFTLLRVELLSNQIAFTPPNDPGSDNTEDEDDNDVEERRISPDAWKSGETLLKVVLARNAHRKRKVEKQALKLLVYSRSLDLKAELPHSSPSSPSISTHNGFHTELPTELQLNVLRFLALTLSTAQRLRIFTYASSLSTLPALLPSLKRLDVTGATCLPDPSTMNLSTGSASAMDDYL
;
A
#
# COMPACT_ATOMS: atom_id res chain seq x y z
N MET A 1 30.27 27.45 -16.48
CA MET A 1 30.45 26.17 -15.77
C MET A 1 29.61 25.15 -16.53
N PHE A 2 30.13 24.29 -17.41
CA PHE A 2 31.48 23.78 -17.62
C PHE A 2 32.07 23.00 -16.43
N SER A 3 32.49 21.76 -16.71
CA SER A 3 32.89 20.67 -15.79
C SER A 3 31.75 20.17 -14.87
N PHE A 4 31.56 18.87 -14.61
CA PHE A 4 32.41 17.70 -14.91
C PHE A 4 31.65 16.61 -15.70
N TYR A 5 32.17 16.22 -16.86
CA TYR A 5 31.89 14.93 -17.53
C TYR A 5 33.07 14.57 -18.44
N SER A 6 33.94 13.65 -18.02
CA SER A 6 34.87 12.85 -18.84
C SER A 6 35.90 12.13 -17.93
N LYS A 7 36.48 11.03 -18.44
CA LYS A 7 37.42 10.10 -17.74
C LYS A 7 36.72 9.35 -16.59
N LEU A 8 36.62 8.03 -16.59
CA LEU A 8 37.59 7.02 -17.04
C LEU A 8 36.96 5.93 -17.91
N SER A 9 37.55 5.69 -19.09
CA SER A 9 37.21 4.58 -19.99
C SER A 9 38.47 3.84 -20.42
N ALA A 10 39.16 3.20 -19.48
CA ALA A 10 40.23 2.21 -19.75
C ALA A 10 40.61 1.46 -18.45
N PHE A 11 40.35 0.15 -18.38
CA PHE A 11 41.35 -0.90 -18.13
C PHE A 11 40.72 -2.31 -18.09
N GLY A 12 41.50 -3.32 -18.49
CA GLY A 12 41.34 -4.71 -18.04
C GLY A 12 40.10 -5.49 -18.50
N GLY A 13 40.23 -6.24 -19.60
CA GLY A 13 39.35 -7.38 -19.86
C GLY A 13 39.60 -8.48 -18.81
N GLY A 14 38.70 -8.64 -17.84
CA GLY A 14 38.84 -9.58 -16.73
C GLY A 14 37.57 -10.37 -16.46
N ARG A 15 37.64 -11.71 -16.54
CA ARG A 15 36.55 -12.60 -16.14
C ARG A 15 36.28 -12.46 -14.63
N THR A 16 35.24 -11.72 -14.26
CA THR A 16 34.71 -11.65 -12.89
C THR A 16 34.12 -13.00 -12.49
N ARG A 17 34.97 -13.88 -11.97
CA ARG A 17 34.56 -15.12 -11.30
C ARG A 17 33.58 -14.76 -10.18
N TYR A 18 32.45 -15.47 -10.10
CA TYR A 18 31.48 -15.31 -9.02
C TYR A 18 32.14 -15.57 -7.66
N SER A 19 32.45 -14.49 -6.93
CA SER A 19 32.94 -14.58 -5.54
C SER A 19 31.77 -15.02 -4.64
N SER A 20 31.95 -16.12 -3.93
CA SER A 20 30.91 -16.77 -3.12
C SER A 20 30.71 -16.11 -1.75
N THR A 21 30.48 -14.79 -1.73
CA THR A 21 30.03 -14.10 -0.51
C THR A 21 28.57 -14.48 -0.21
N ALA A 22 28.34 -15.04 0.98
CA ALA A 22 27.04 -15.53 1.38
C ALA A 22 26.05 -14.36 1.58
N LYS A 23 25.22 -14.08 0.58
CA LYS A 23 24.19 -13.03 0.66
C LYS A 23 23.17 -13.38 1.77
N PRO A 24 22.69 -12.40 2.56
CA PRO A 24 21.87 -12.65 3.75
C PRO A 24 20.52 -13.31 3.41
N LEU A 25 19.92 -14.01 4.37
CA LEU A 25 18.72 -14.84 4.15
C LEU A 25 17.56 -14.10 3.46
N ALA A 26 17.38 -12.81 3.72
CA ALA A 26 16.37 -11.97 3.05
C ALA A 26 16.55 -11.89 1.52
N SER A 27 17.78 -11.91 1.00
CA SER A 27 18.06 -11.79 -0.43
C SER A 27 17.90 -13.09 -1.22
N ARG A 28 17.54 -14.21 -0.59
CA ARG A 28 17.23 -15.45 -1.33
C ARG A 28 16.01 -15.28 -2.23
N ASN A 29 14.97 -14.59 -1.74
CA ASN A 29 13.71 -14.42 -2.46
C ASN A 29 13.66 -13.15 -3.34
N GLN A 30 14.70 -12.30 -3.26
CA GLN A 30 14.88 -11.11 -4.10
C GLN A 30 15.87 -11.39 -5.23
N ILE A 31 15.44 -11.19 -6.46
CA ILE A 31 16.36 -11.01 -7.59
C ILE A 31 16.70 -9.54 -7.66
N ASP A 32 17.99 -9.25 -7.68
CA ASP A 32 18.54 -7.90 -7.72
C ASP A 32 19.61 -7.87 -8.81
N CYS A 33 19.29 -7.16 -9.88
CA CYS A 33 20.07 -7.03 -11.10
C CYS A 33 20.09 -5.56 -11.55
N MET A 34 20.21 -4.64 -10.58
CA MET A 34 20.46 -3.23 -10.87
C MET A 34 21.80 -3.07 -11.63
N ASP A 35 21.86 -2.15 -12.60
CA ASP A 35 23.06 -1.81 -13.39
C ASP A 35 23.77 -3.04 -14.03
N SER A 36 23.01 -4.10 -14.33
CA SER A 36 23.57 -5.40 -14.75
C SER A 36 23.75 -5.55 -16.26
N GLY A 37 23.52 -4.48 -17.04
CA GLY A 37 23.70 -4.49 -18.51
C GLY A 37 22.69 -5.36 -19.27
N LEU A 38 21.57 -5.71 -18.65
CA LEU A 38 20.57 -6.63 -19.21
C LEU A 38 19.78 -5.92 -20.33
N SER A 39 19.97 -6.34 -21.58
CA SER A 39 19.36 -5.70 -22.74
C SER A 39 18.37 -6.59 -23.50
N GLY A 40 17.26 -5.99 -23.93
CA GLY A 40 16.23 -6.60 -24.78
C GLY A 40 15.68 -7.95 -24.29
N SER A 41 15.34 -8.79 -25.27
CA SER A 41 14.87 -10.16 -25.04
C SER A 41 15.96 -11.11 -24.52
N ALA A 42 17.24 -10.72 -24.55
CA ALA A 42 18.35 -11.49 -24.00
C ALA A 42 18.41 -11.36 -22.48
N GLY A 43 18.49 -10.12 -21.96
CA GLY A 43 18.43 -9.83 -20.54
C GLY A 43 17.17 -10.36 -19.87
N ALA A 44 16.02 -10.28 -20.56
CA ALA A 44 14.77 -10.88 -20.08
C ALA A 44 14.84 -12.41 -19.90
N ARG A 45 15.51 -13.14 -20.81
CA ARG A 45 15.74 -14.59 -20.68
C ARG A 45 16.70 -14.92 -19.54
N GLU A 46 17.70 -14.09 -19.29
CA GLU A 46 18.61 -14.25 -18.16
C GLU A 46 17.89 -14.05 -16.82
N ILE A 47 17.01 -13.04 -16.72
CA ILE A 47 16.11 -12.85 -15.56
C ILE A 47 15.21 -14.06 -15.37
N ILE A 48 14.61 -14.60 -16.42
CA ILE A 48 13.78 -15.82 -16.36
C ILE A 48 14.60 -17.02 -15.87
N SER A 49 15.84 -17.18 -16.32
CA SER A 49 16.77 -18.20 -15.82
C SER A 49 17.06 -18.03 -14.32
N MET A 50 17.28 -16.79 -13.87
CA MET A 50 17.47 -16.47 -12.45
C MET A 50 16.21 -16.66 -11.59
N ILE A 51 15.01 -16.54 -12.15
CA ILE A 51 13.75 -16.89 -11.48
C ILE A 51 13.66 -18.41 -11.33
N ASN A 52 13.85 -19.16 -12.43
CA ASN A 52 13.75 -20.62 -12.44
C ASN A 52 14.84 -21.31 -11.60
N SER A 53 16.00 -20.68 -11.38
CA SER A 53 17.07 -21.21 -10.53
C SER A 53 16.76 -21.14 -9.02
N ARG A 54 15.61 -20.56 -8.63
CA ARG A 54 15.22 -20.37 -7.23
C ARG A 54 13.84 -20.99 -6.94
N PRO A 55 13.62 -21.58 -5.75
CA PRO A 55 12.32 -22.14 -5.39
C PRO A 55 11.27 -21.07 -5.04
N LEU A 56 11.71 -19.86 -4.67
CA LEU A 56 10.85 -18.74 -4.27
C LEU A 56 11.45 -17.42 -4.76
N VAL A 57 10.61 -16.59 -5.37
CA VAL A 57 10.92 -15.19 -5.72
C VAL A 57 9.69 -14.34 -5.39
N ASN A 58 9.89 -13.28 -4.59
CA ASN A 58 8.84 -12.33 -4.22
C ASN A 58 9.13 -10.89 -4.67
N LYS A 59 10.37 -10.58 -5.04
CA LYS A 59 10.82 -9.22 -5.39
C LYS A 59 11.79 -9.24 -6.57
N LEU A 60 11.52 -8.39 -7.56
CA LEU A 60 12.40 -8.16 -8.70
C LEU A 60 12.89 -6.70 -8.68
N ILE A 61 14.19 -6.48 -8.47
CA ILE A 61 14.85 -5.20 -8.75
C ILE A 61 15.65 -5.34 -10.05
N LEU A 62 15.21 -4.64 -11.08
CA LEU A 62 15.75 -4.70 -12.44
C LEU A 62 16.08 -3.30 -12.97
N GLY A 63 16.26 -2.31 -12.07
CA GLY A 63 16.48 -0.91 -12.44
C GLY A 63 17.79 -0.66 -13.18
N HIS A 64 17.85 0.36 -14.03
CA HIS A 64 19.04 0.73 -14.81
C HIS A 64 19.54 -0.44 -15.69
N ASN A 65 18.70 -0.81 -16.66
CA ASN A 65 18.96 -1.83 -17.67
C ASN A 65 18.35 -1.37 -19.01
N GLU A 66 18.48 -2.15 -20.08
CA GLU A 66 17.94 -1.81 -21.40
C GLU A 66 17.00 -2.90 -21.93
N LEU A 67 16.13 -3.43 -21.05
CA LEU A 67 15.15 -4.46 -21.42
C LEU A 67 14.20 -3.99 -22.53
N ALA A 68 13.88 -2.70 -22.57
CA ALA A 68 12.97 -2.08 -23.54
C ALA A 68 11.61 -2.81 -23.63
N ASP A 69 10.87 -2.55 -24.71
CA ASP A 69 9.58 -3.19 -24.97
C ASP A 69 9.69 -4.72 -25.09
N ASP A 70 10.64 -5.24 -25.88
CA ASP A 70 10.71 -6.68 -26.18
C ASP A 70 11.18 -7.52 -24.98
N GLY A 71 12.07 -6.98 -24.14
CA GLY A 71 12.44 -7.62 -22.88
C GLY A 71 11.27 -7.64 -21.89
N CYS A 72 10.51 -6.55 -21.81
CA CYS A 72 9.28 -6.51 -20.99
C CYS A 72 8.22 -7.49 -21.51
N VAL A 73 7.98 -7.57 -22.82
CA VAL A 73 7.04 -8.52 -23.42
C VAL A 73 7.44 -9.96 -23.07
N VAL A 74 8.72 -10.33 -23.19
CA VAL A 74 9.22 -11.66 -22.83
C VAL A 74 9.07 -11.94 -21.33
N LEU A 75 9.52 -11.01 -20.46
CA LEU A 75 9.45 -11.17 -19.01
C LEU A 75 7.99 -11.30 -18.51
N PHE A 76 7.11 -10.39 -18.90
CA PHE A 76 5.71 -10.41 -18.44
C PHE A 76 4.88 -11.54 -19.06
N THR A 77 5.23 -12.01 -20.27
CA THR A 77 4.63 -13.24 -20.82
C THR A 77 5.04 -14.47 -20.02
N PHE A 78 6.31 -14.59 -19.62
CA PHE A 78 6.74 -15.65 -18.70
C PHE A 78 6.06 -15.53 -17.33
N LEU A 79 6.03 -14.35 -16.72
CA LEU A 79 5.39 -14.13 -15.40
C LEU A 79 3.88 -14.40 -15.41
N ARG A 80 3.20 -14.25 -16.56
CA ARG A 80 1.78 -14.60 -16.73
C ARG A 80 1.55 -16.10 -16.98
N SER A 81 2.57 -16.87 -17.33
CA SER A 81 2.47 -18.32 -17.59
C SER A 81 2.14 -19.12 -16.32
N ALA A 82 1.76 -20.39 -16.50
CA ALA A 82 1.48 -21.31 -15.38
C ALA A 82 2.69 -21.51 -14.43
N VAL A 83 3.92 -21.43 -14.95
CA VAL A 83 5.16 -21.47 -14.15
C VAL A 83 5.38 -20.12 -13.47
N GLY A 84 5.31 -19.02 -14.21
CA GLY A 84 5.49 -17.66 -13.69
C GLY A 84 4.55 -17.31 -12.55
N ARG A 85 3.28 -17.76 -12.61
CA ARG A 85 2.26 -17.54 -11.58
C ARG A 85 2.54 -18.25 -10.25
N GLN A 86 3.45 -19.23 -10.20
CA GLN A 86 3.88 -19.87 -8.94
C GLN A 86 4.76 -18.92 -8.11
N TYR A 87 5.54 -18.06 -8.78
CA TYR A 87 6.34 -17.02 -8.16
C TYR A 87 5.42 -15.88 -7.70
N ARG A 88 5.10 -15.86 -6.40
CA ARG A 88 4.18 -14.89 -5.78
C ARG A 88 4.82 -13.51 -5.60
N ILE A 89 5.23 -12.91 -6.72
CA ILE A 89 5.91 -11.62 -6.77
C ILE A 89 4.97 -10.53 -6.24
N THR A 90 5.45 -9.82 -5.22
CA THR A 90 4.78 -8.70 -4.55
C THR A 90 5.33 -7.36 -4.99
N GLU A 91 6.57 -7.29 -5.48
CA GLU A 91 7.24 -6.05 -5.85
C GLU A 91 8.04 -6.21 -7.15
N ILE A 92 7.89 -5.25 -8.08
CA ILE A 92 8.68 -5.15 -9.31
C ILE A 92 9.17 -3.70 -9.47
N SER A 93 10.50 -3.54 -9.61
CA SER A 93 11.15 -2.28 -9.98
C SER A 93 11.81 -2.41 -11.34
N LEU A 94 11.32 -1.61 -12.29
CA LEU A 94 11.73 -1.48 -13.69
C LEU A 94 12.02 0.00 -14.02
N ASN A 95 12.71 0.68 -13.10
CA ASN A 95 13.16 2.05 -13.28
C ASN A 95 14.26 2.11 -14.35
N SER A 96 14.31 3.14 -15.20
CA SER A 96 15.37 3.30 -16.22
C SER A 96 15.56 2.03 -17.05
N ASN A 97 14.52 1.59 -17.77
CA ASN A 97 14.52 0.36 -18.56
C ASN A 97 14.22 0.55 -20.06
N GLY A 98 14.02 1.80 -20.51
CA GLY A 98 13.68 2.11 -21.90
C GLY A 98 12.29 1.61 -22.33
N ILE A 99 11.37 1.41 -21.38
CA ILE A 99 10.06 0.80 -21.65
C ILE A 99 9.14 1.80 -22.36
N GLY A 100 8.59 1.40 -23.50
CA GLY A 100 7.60 2.15 -24.26
C GLY A 100 6.20 1.58 -24.09
N ASP A 101 5.34 1.85 -25.07
CA ASP A 101 3.93 1.50 -24.97
C ASP A 101 3.64 0.00 -25.13
N ARG A 102 4.45 -0.77 -25.88
CA ARG A 102 4.23 -2.23 -25.99
C ARG A 102 4.60 -2.93 -24.67
N GLY A 103 5.65 -2.47 -24.01
CA GLY A 103 6.03 -2.91 -22.67
C GLY A 103 4.98 -2.51 -21.63
N LEU A 104 4.42 -1.29 -21.71
CA LEU A 104 3.30 -0.88 -20.86
C LEU A 104 2.05 -1.76 -21.05
N ILE A 105 1.73 -2.15 -22.28
CA ILE A 105 0.66 -3.12 -22.56
C ILE A 105 1.00 -4.50 -21.99
N ALA A 106 2.25 -4.98 -22.10
CA ALA A 106 2.66 -6.25 -21.49
C ALA A 106 2.54 -6.24 -19.95
N ILE A 107 2.90 -5.11 -19.30
CA ILE A 107 2.68 -4.87 -17.88
C ILE A 107 1.18 -4.88 -17.55
N ALA A 108 0.35 -4.19 -18.35
CA ALA A 108 -1.11 -4.17 -18.17
C ALA A 108 -1.70 -5.59 -18.23
N MET A 109 -1.33 -6.39 -19.24
CA MET A 109 -1.76 -7.79 -19.35
C MET A 109 -1.25 -8.70 -18.22
N TYR A 110 -0.21 -8.31 -17.47
CA TYR A 110 0.24 -9.00 -16.27
C TYR A 110 -0.41 -8.48 -14.98
N LEU A 111 -0.91 -7.24 -14.96
CA LEU A 111 -1.71 -6.68 -13.86
C LEU A 111 -3.13 -7.25 -13.84
N THR A 112 -3.73 -7.48 -15.02
CA THR A 112 -4.98 -8.22 -15.17
C THR A 112 -4.87 -9.61 -14.53
N ASP A 113 -5.89 -9.98 -13.74
CA ASP A 113 -5.97 -11.19 -12.90
C ASP A 113 -4.91 -11.31 -11.77
N ASN A 114 -3.98 -10.35 -11.64
CA ASN A 114 -2.89 -10.48 -10.67
C ASN A 114 -3.25 -9.96 -9.29
N THR A 115 -3.43 -10.92 -8.39
CA THR A 115 -3.77 -10.70 -6.99
C THR A 115 -2.55 -10.59 -6.07
N CYS A 116 -1.36 -10.96 -6.54
CA CYS A 116 -0.10 -11.01 -5.79
C CYS A 116 0.66 -9.68 -5.79
N LEU A 117 0.87 -9.03 -6.94
CA LEU A 117 1.66 -7.81 -7.04
C LEU A 117 1.07 -6.67 -6.18
N LYS A 118 1.91 -5.97 -5.41
CA LYS A 118 1.54 -4.88 -4.49
C LYS A 118 2.23 -3.57 -4.86
N GLU A 119 3.47 -3.63 -5.35
CA GLU A 119 4.31 -2.45 -5.59
C GLU A 119 4.93 -2.53 -6.99
N LEU A 120 4.81 -1.44 -7.74
CA LEU A 120 5.28 -1.33 -9.12
C LEU A 120 5.96 0.02 -9.34
N PHE A 121 7.26 -0.03 -9.66
CA PHE A 121 8.07 1.15 -9.95
C PHE A 121 8.50 1.13 -11.41
N LEU A 122 8.10 2.15 -12.17
CA LEU A 122 8.31 2.29 -13.62
C LEU A 122 8.96 3.65 -13.94
N GLN A 123 9.90 4.08 -13.10
CA GLN A 123 10.43 5.45 -13.16
C GLN A 123 11.36 5.63 -14.36
N ASN A 124 11.45 6.84 -14.94
CA ASN A 124 12.38 7.15 -16.04
C ASN A 124 12.33 6.16 -17.24
N ASN A 125 11.14 5.95 -17.80
CA ASN A 125 10.90 5.15 -19.01
C ASN A 125 10.36 6.03 -20.16
N GLN A 126 10.12 5.40 -21.32
CA GLN A 126 9.90 6.07 -22.62
C GLN A 126 8.47 5.89 -23.15
N PHE A 127 7.46 5.93 -22.26
CA PHE A 127 6.05 5.78 -22.63
C PHE A 127 5.60 6.86 -23.61
N THR A 128 5.00 6.47 -24.74
CA THR A 128 4.67 7.35 -25.87
C THR A 128 3.23 7.89 -25.84
N CYS A 129 2.73 8.14 -24.62
CA CYS A 129 1.50 8.90 -24.35
C CYS A 129 0.20 8.36 -25.00
N ASN A 130 0.20 7.14 -25.53
CA ASN A 130 -0.87 6.61 -26.36
C ASN A 130 -2.14 6.32 -25.54
N PRO A 131 -3.31 6.90 -25.92
CA PRO A 131 -4.55 6.74 -25.15
C PRO A 131 -4.95 5.28 -24.95
N ASN A 132 -4.72 4.41 -25.94
CA ASN A 132 -5.10 2.99 -25.84
C ASN A 132 -4.24 2.23 -24.82
N SER A 133 -2.94 2.51 -24.79
CA SER A 133 -1.99 1.92 -23.82
C SER A 133 -2.30 2.39 -22.40
N ILE A 134 -2.63 3.68 -22.24
CA ILE A 134 -3.00 4.28 -20.96
C ILE A 134 -4.35 3.72 -20.45
N LEU A 135 -5.35 3.60 -21.32
CA LEU A 135 -6.65 2.98 -20.98
C LEU A 135 -6.50 1.51 -20.60
N SER A 136 -5.69 0.74 -21.35
CA SER A 136 -5.39 -0.66 -21.04
C SER A 136 -4.75 -0.80 -19.66
N PHE A 137 -3.71 -0.01 -19.37
CA PHE A 137 -3.02 0.01 -18.09
C PHE A 137 -3.93 0.45 -16.93
N THR A 138 -4.77 1.47 -17.14
CA THR A 138 -5.72 1.95 -16.09
C THR A 138 -6.79 0.90 -15.77
N ARG A 139 -7.35 0.24 -16.80
CA ARG A 139 -8.33 -0.86 -16.61
C ARG A 139 -7.71 -2.06 -15.89
N ALA A 140 -6.47 -2.41 -16.20
CA ALA A 140 -5.74 -3.46 -15.49
C ALA A 140 -5.44 -3.08 -14.03
N LEU A 141 -5.10 -1.81 -13.74
CA LEU A 141 -4.92 -1.31 -12.38
C LEU A 141 -6.21 -1.36 -11.55
N ASN A 142 -7.36 -1.12 -12.17
CA ASN A 142 -8.67 -1.20 -11.52
C ASN A 142 -9.03 -2.62 -11.05
N THR A 143 -8.61 -3.66 -11.78
CA THR A 143 -8.84 -5.07 -11.40
C THR A 143 -7.69 -5.67 -10.58
N SER A 144 -6.48 -5.12 -10.67
CA SER A 144 -5.31 -5.55 -9.91
C SER A 144 -5.47 -5.38 -8.39
N ARG A 145 -4.59 -6.04 -7.62
CA ARG A 145 -4.43 -5.78 -6.17
C ARG A 145 -3.19 -4.95 -5.84
N LEU A 146 -2.81 -4.01 -6.72
CA LEU A 146 -1.70 -3.09 -6.52
C LEU A 146 -2.02 -2.09 -5.40
N ARG A 147 -0.99 -1.67 -4.65
CA ARG A 147 -1.06 -0.72 -3.52
C ARG A 147 -0.22 0.53 -3.74
N SER A 148 0.97 0.41 -4.35
CA SER A 148 1.87 1.52 -4.65
C SER A 148 2.28 1.50 -6.12
N LEU A 149 2.14 2.65 -6.78
CA LEU A 149 2.55 2.87 -8.17
C LEU A 149 3.43 4.12 -8.27
N SER A 150 4.64 3.96 -8.81
CA SER A 150 5.52 5.09 -9.14
C SER A 150 5.76 5.18 -10.63
N LEU A 151 5.26 6.26 -11.24
CA LEU A 151 5.54 6.68 -12.61
C LEU A 151 6.50 7.88 -12.63
N THR A 152 7.26 8.10 -11.56
CA THR A 152 8.17 9.28 -11.43
C THR A 152 9.12 9.41 -12.63
N THR A 153 9.47 10.64 -13.02
CA THR A 153 10.42 10.99 -14.10
C THR A 153 10.08 10.50 -15.52
N ASN A 154 8.84 10.08 -15.81
CA ASN A 154 8.36 9.82 -17.18
C ASN A 154 7.85 11.10 -17.86
N THR A 155 8.74 12.02 -18.24
CA THR A 155 8.38 13.35 -18.79
C THR A 155 7.49 13.32 -20.04
N SER A 156 7.48 12.23 -20.80
CA SER A 156 6.64 12.03 -21.98
C SER A 156 5.14 11.85 -21.69
N LEU A 157 4.74 11.62 -20.43
CA LEU A 157 3.34 11.37 -20.08
C LEU A 157 2.47 12.64 -20.05
N SER A 158 3.00 13.78 -19.59
CA SER A 158 2.37 15.10 -19.70
C SER A 158 0.91 15.16 -19.15
N ASP A 159 0.14 16.18 -19.54
CA ASP A 159 -1.25 16.38 -19.13
C ASP A 159 -2.22 15.38 -19.77
N THR A 160 -1.91 14.86 -20.96
CA THR A 160 -2.73 13.88 -21.68
C THR A 160 -2.87 12.59 -20.88
N PHE A 161 -1.77 12.08 -20.33
CA PHE A 161 -1.80 10.94 -19.41
C PHE A 161 -2.70 11.20 -18.21
N VAL A 162 -2.49 12.31 -17.50
CA VAL A 162 -3.25 12.60 -16.26
C VAL A 162 -4.75 12.73 -16.53
N ASN A 163 -5.13 13.33 -17.67
CA ASN A 163 -6.54 13.46 -18.05
C ASN A 163 -7.23 12.12 -18.29
N ILE A 164 -6.58 11.19 -19.00
CA ILE A 164 -7.14 9.86 -19.29
C ILE A 164 -7.07 8.97 -18.03
N PHE A 165 -5.90 8.91 -17.41
CA PHE A 165 -5.61 8.04 -16.25
C PHE A 165 -6.51 8.35 -15.05
N LEU A 166 -6.62 9.62 -14.63
CA LEU A 166 -7.43 9.97 -13.46
C LEU A 166 -8.94 10.02 -13.77
N ALA A 167 -9.34 10.13 -15.04
CA ALA A 167 -10.74 9.93 -15.42
C ALA A 167 -11.19 8.51 -15.12
N GLU A 168 -10.43 7.49 -15.54
CA GLU A 168 -10.83 6.08 -15.48
C GLU A 168 -10.39 5.32 -14.21
N LEU A 169 -9.48 5.86 -13.40
CA LEU A 169 -8.94 5.17 -12.22
C LEU A 169 -9.97 4.99 -11.07
N ASP A 170 -10.34 3.75 -10.76
CA ASP A 170 -11.09 3.34 -9.55
C ASP A 170 -10.49 2.07 -8.93
N SER A 171 -9.16 2.00 -8.82
CA SER A 171 -8.49 0.86 -8.19
C SER A 171 -8.85 0.77 -6.70
N PRO A 172 -9.47 -0.33 -6.24
CA PRO A 172 -9.97 -0.43 -4.87
C PRO A 172 -8.88 -0.61 -3.82
N THR A 173 -7.65 -0.93 -4.24
CA THR A 173 -6.51 -1.20 -3.35
C THR A 173 -5.34 -0.22 -3.47
N LEU A 174 -5.33 0.64 -4.49
CA LEU A 174 -4.26 1.62 -4.69
C LEU A 174 -4.30 2.68 -3.58
N GLY A 175 -3.27 2.69 -2.74
CA GLY A 175 -3.10 3.64 -1.64
C GLY A 175 -2.04 4.70 -1.92
N GLU A 176 -1.09 4.42 -2.81
CA GLU A 176 0.02 5.32 -3.12
C GLU A 176 0.20 5.51 -4.62
N LEU A 177 0.31 6.78 -5.04
CA LEU A 177 0.48 7.17 -6.43
C LEU A 177 1.52 8.29 -6.53
N HIS A 178 2.61 8.03 -7.27
CA HIS A 178 3.67 9.01 -7.52
C HIS A 178 3.69 9.42 -9.01
N LEU A 179 3.33 10.67 -9.25
CA LEU A 179 3.24 11.38 -10.53
C LEU A 179 4.28 12.54 -10.60
N SER A 180 5.42 12.38 -9.95
CA SER A 180 6.45 13.43 -9.86
C SER A 180 7.30 13.50 -11.14
N ALA A 181 7.66 14.71 -11.59
CA ALA A 181 8.45 14.94 -12.81
C ALA A 181 7.89 14.26 -14.07
N LEU A 182 6.59 14.42 -14.32
CA LEU A 182 5.87 13.89 -15.48
C LEU A 182 5.67 14.90 -16.62
N GLY A 183 6.18 16.13 -16.49
CA GLY A 183 5.93 17.21 -17.45
C GLY A 183 4.51 17.80 -17.37
N ILE A 184 3.79 17.51 -16.30
CA ILE A 184 2.41 17.95 -16.04
C ILE A 184 2.34 19.47 -15.90
N THR A 185 1.31 20.14 -16.44
CA THR A 185 1.11 21.58 -16.33
C THR A 185 -0.14 21.95 -15.51
N ARG A 186 -0.39 23.26 -15.34
CA ARG A 186 -1.61 23.83 -14.73
C ARG A 186 -2.90 23.22 -15.27
N CYS A 187 -2.93 22.80 -16.54
CA CYS A 187 -4.11 22.27 -17.23
C CYS A 187 -4.65 20.96 -16.62
N SER A 188 -3.79 20.15 -15.98
CA SER A 188 -4.22 18.95 -15.25
C SER A 188 -4.81 19.24 -13.86
N ALA A 189 -4.52 20.40 -13.26
CA ALA A 189 -4.80 20.63 -11.84
C ALA A 189 -6.30 20.49 -11.48
N PRO A 190 -7.26 20.95 -12.32
CA PRO A 190 -8.68 20.67 -12.13
C PRO A 190 -9.01 19.17 -12.15
N ARG A 191 -8.36 18.37 -13.02
CA ARG A 191 -8.55 16.91 -13.08
C ARG A 191 -8.04 16.22 -11.82
N ILE A 192 -6.86 16.62 -11.33
CA ILE A 192 -6.26 16.10 -10.09
C ILE A 192 -7.16 16.45 -8.90
N ALA A 193 -7.63 17.70 -8.80
CA ALA A 193 -8.55 18.17 -7.76
C ALA A 193 -9.90 17.44 -7.80
N ALA A 194 -10.46 17.20 -9.00
CA ALA A 194 -11.70 16.45 -9.19
C ALA A 194 -11.54 14.97 -8.78
N PHE A 195 -10.46 14.30 -9.20
CA PHE A 195 -10.16 12.93 -8.79
C PHE A 195 -10.02 12.82 -7.27
N ILE A 196 -9.22 13.69 -6.64
CA ILE A 196 -9.01 13.73 -5.18
C ILE A 196 -10.32 13.98 -4.42
N SER A 197 -11.24 14.77 -4.99
CA SER A 197 -12.56 15.05 -4.42
C SER A 197 -13.57 13.91 -4.61
N SER A 198 -13.32 12.99 -5.54
CA SER A 198 -14.22 11.88 -5.86
C SER A 198 -14.15 10.74 -4.84
N PRO A 199 -15.21 9.94 -4.67
CA PRO A 199 -15.18 8.75 -3.81
C PRO A 199 -14.26 7.63 -4.32
N ARG A 200 -13.76 7.73 -5.57
CA ARG A 200 -12.77 6.82 -6.14
C ARG A 200 -11.37 7.01 -5.55
N CYS A 201 -11.04 8.20 -5.06
CA CYS A 201 -9.73 8.47 -4.46
C CYS A 201 -9.62 7.82 -3.08
N ARG A 202 -9.03 6.62 -3.05
CA ARG A 202 -8.73 5.84 -1.84
C ARG A 202 -7.29 6.03 -1.35
N LEU A 203 -6.53 6.91 -2.00
CA LEU A 203 -5.12 7.16 -1.72
C LEU A 203 -4.89 7.68 -0.28
N HIS A 204 -3.81 7.20 0.34
CA HIS A 204 -3.21 7.75 1.56
C HIS A 204 -1.89 8.48 1.29
N THR A 205 -1.18 8.16 0.21
CA THR A 205 0.02 8.88 -0.28
C THR A 205 -0.20 9.38 -1.72
N PHE A 206 0.05 10.67 -1.96
CA PHE A 206 0.08 11.25 -3.32
C PHE A 206 1.32 12.13 -3.49
N LYS A 207 2.14 11.90 -4.52
CA LYS A 207 3.32 12.72 -4.83
C LYS A 207 3.21 13.27 -6.24
N CYS A 208 3.33 14.57 -6.41
CA CYS A 208 3.32 15.25 -7.69
C CYS A 208 4.41 16.35 -7.73
N ASN A 209 5.60 16.03 -7.21
CA ASN A 209 6.72 16.97 -7.09
C ASN A 209 7.34 17.26 -8.48
N GLY A 210 7.91 18.44 -8.68
CA GLY A 210 8.71 18.74 -9.88
C GLY A 210 7.92 18.77 -11.19
N ASN A 211 6.70 19.31 -11.15
CA ASN A 211 5.84 19.54 -12.31
C ASN A 211 5.56 21.05 -12.47
N SER A 212 4.80 21.45 -13.48
CA SER A 212 4.45 22.85 -13.79
C SER A 212 3.01 23.19 -13.40
N LEU A 213 2.50 22.65 -12.28
CA LEU A 213 1.11 22.87 -11.82
C LEU A 213 0.80 24.33 -11.47
N GLY A 214 1.80 25.08 -11.02
CA GLY A 214 1.66 26.48 -10.59
C GLY A 214 0.94 26.66 -9.26
N PHE A 215 1.01 27.88 -8.72
CA PHE A 215 0.41 28.19 -7.42
C PHE A 215 -1.12 28.00 -7.40
N ARG A 216 -1.83 28.49 -8.44
CA ARG A 216 -3.30 28.33 -8.56
C ARG A 216 -3.70 26.85 -8.61
N GLY A 217 -2.95 26.02 -9.36
CA GLY A 217 -3.18 24.57 -9.42
C GLY A 217 -2.93 23.87 -8.08
N VAL A 218 -1.82 24.19 -7.40
CA VAL A 218 -1.50 23.66 -6.07
C VAL A 218 -2.53 24.10 -5.02
N ARG A 219 -2.94 25.37 -4.99
CA ARG A 219 -4.01 25.90 -4.10
C ARG A 219 -5.35 25.21 -4.37
N SER A 220 -5.69 24.92 -5.63
CA SER A 220 -6.90 24.15 -5.99
C SER A 220 -6.86 22.71 -5.44
N ILE A 221 -5.73 22.00 -5.62
CA ILE A 221 -5.54 20.65 -5.05
C ILE A 221 -5.65 20.67 -3.52
N ILE A 222 -5.03 21.64 -2.83
CA ILE A 222 -5.13 21.78 -1.37
C ILE A 222 -6.58 22.10 -0.94
N ARG A 223 -7.30 22.96 -1.67
CA ARG A 223 -8.71 23.28 -1.44
C ARG A 223 -9.61 22.04 -1.61
N ALA A 224 -9.33 21.17 -2.59
CA ALA A 224 -10.00 19.88 -2.77
C ALA A 224 -9.78 18.91 -1.59
N ILE A 225 -8.54 18.76 -1.12
CA ILE A 225 -8.24 17.95 0.08
C ILE A 225 -8.93 18.55 1.32
N LYS A 226 -8.94 19.87 1.47
CA LYS A 226 -9.65 20.55 2.57
C LYS A 226 -11.16 20.29 2.52
N LYS A 227 -11.83 20.47 1.36
CA LYS A 227 -13.30 20.37 1.23
C LYS A 227 -13.82 18.93 1.19
N ARG A 228 -13.13 17.97 0.54
CA ARG A 228 -13.70 16.64 0.24
C ARG A 228 -12.87 15.42 0.66
N ASN A 229 -11.52 15.47 0.63
CA ASN A 229 -10.71 14.27 0.89
C ASN A 229 -10.24 14.11 2.35
N PHE A 230 -10.46 12.93 2.92
CA PHE A 230 -10.06 12.58 4.30
C PHE A 230 -9.17 11.33 4.42
N THR A 231 -8.76 10.73 3.30
CA THR A 231 -7.91 9.52 3.27
C THR A 231 -6.43 9.86 3.14
N LEU A 232 -6.10 10.95 2.44
CA LEU A 232 -4.73 11.41 2.21
C LEU A 232 -4.06 11.81 3.54
N LEU A 233 -2.91 11.17 3.82
CA LEU A 233 -2.06 11.38 4.99
C LEU A 233 -0.71 12.00 4.62
N ARG A 234 -0.19 11.68 3.43
CA ARG A 234 1.04 12.24 2.86
C ARG A 234 0.74 12.80 1.49
N VAL A 235 0.98 14.10 1.31
CA VAL A 235 0.86 14.78 0.02
C VAL A 235 2.11 15.62 -0.20
N GLU A 236 2.75 15.44 -1.34
CA GLU A 236 3.98 16.15 -1.71
C GLU A 236 3.75 16.86 -3.06
N LEU A 237 3.86 18.19 -3.05
CA LEU A 237 3.64 19.09 -4.19
C LEU A 237 4.81 20.08 -4.35
N LEU A 238 6.02 19.68 -3.96
CA LEU A 238 7.22 20.52 -3.99
C LEU A 238 7.67 20.81 -5.42
N SER A 239 8.39 21.93 -5.61
CA SER A 239 8.92 22.35 -6.92
C SER A 239 7.87 22.41 -8.03
N ASN A 240 6.67 22.93 -7.73
CA ASN A 240 5.56 23.09 -8.67
C ASN A 240 5.46 24.49 -9.31
N GLN A 241 6.59 25.18 -9.43
CA GLN A 241 6.65 26.55 -9.95
C GLN A 241 6.47 26.55 -11.47
N ILE A 242 5.69 27.50 -12.00
CA ILE A 242 5.63 27.73 -13.46
C ILE A 242 6.91 28.48 -13.86
N ALA A 243 7.60 27.99 -14.89
CA ALA A 243 8.63 28.76 -15.57
C ALA A 243 7.98 29.99 -16.25
N PHE A 244 8.33 31.17 -15.75
CA PHE A 244 7.92 32.52 -16.16
C PHE A 244 7.11 32.63 -17.46
N THR A 245 5.78 32.61 -17.36
CA THR A 245 4.89 32.91 -18.49
C THR A 245 4.92 34.41 -18.81
N PRO A 246 5.19 34.83 -20.06
CA PRO A 246 5.08 36.24 -20.44
C PRO A 246 3.62 36.73 -20.36
N PRO A 247 3.36 38.05 -20.30
CA PRO A 247 2.05 38.59 -19.89
C PRO A 247 0.86 38.32 -20.82
N ASN A 248 1.08 37.77 -22.02
CA ASN A 248 0.11 37.74 -23.12
C ASN A 248 -0.32 36.30 -23.47
N ASP A 249 -0.85 35.56 -22.49
CA ASP A 249 -1.53 34.28 -22.70
C ASP A 249 -3.05 34.50 -22.60
N PRO A 250 -3.79 34.55 -23.72
CA PRO A 250 -5.20 34.98 -23.74
C PRO A 250 -6.18 33.94 -23.16
N GLY A 251 -5.71 32.74 -22.78
CA GLY A 251 -6.53 31.71 -22.12
C GLY A 251 -6.73 31.94 -20.62
N SER A 252 -6.67 33.19 -20.14
CA SER A 252 -6.60 33.53 -18.70
C SER A 252 -7.76 34.41 -18.22
N ASP A 253 -8.94 34.27 -18.81
CA ASP A 253 -10.17 34.92 -18.32
C ASP A 253 -11.38 33.96 -18.39
N ASN A 254 -12.46 34.31 -17.71
CA ASN A 254 -13.76 33.60 -17.70
C ASN A 254 -13.77 32.16 -17.12
N THR A 255 -13.45 32.01 -15.84
CA THR A 255 -14.17 31.04 -14.98
C THR A 255 -14.61 31.73 -13.69
N GLU A 256 -15.88 32.14 -13.66
CA GLU A 256 -16.53 32.82 -12.54
C GLU A 256 -16.86 31.81 -11.42
N ASP A 257 -15.85 31.47 -10.59
CA ASP A 257 -16.09 30.89 -9.27
C ASP A 257 -16.42 32.04 -8.28
N GLU A 258 -17.70 32.42 -8.18
CA GLU A 258 -18.20 33.43 -7.21
C GLU A 258 -18.07 32.95 -5.74
N ASP A 259 -16.86 32.97 -5.17
CA ASP A 259 -16.62 32.93 -3.70
C ASP A 259 -15.10 33.08 -3.34
N ASP A 260 -14.57 34.31 -3.33
CA ASP A 260 -13.44 34.81 -2.50
C ASP A 260 -12.98 36.22 -3.01
N ASN A 261 -12.90 37.24 -2.14
CA ASN A 261 -12.49 38.63 -2.48
C ASN A 261 -10.95 38.81 -2.68
N ASP A 262 -10.31 38.04 -3.58
CA ASP A 262 -8.85 38.05 -3.81
C ASP A 262 -8.45 38.92 -5.05
N VAL A 263 -8.65 40.25 -5.00
CA VAL A 263 -8.29 41.19 -6.10
C VAL A 263 -6.76 41.44 -6.25
N GLU A 264 -5.94 40.94 -5.33
CA GLU A 264 -4.48 41.17 -5.30
C GLU A 264 -3.63 40.26 -6.23
N GLU A 265 -4.21 39.58 -7.23
CA GLU A 265 -3.51 38.58 -8.07
C GLU A 265 -2.54 39.18 -9.13
N ARG A 266 -1.59 40.04 -8.70
CA ARG A 266 -0.50 40.57 -9.53
C ARG A 266 0.93 40.33 -9.01
N ARG A 267 1.11 39.81 -7.78
CA ARG A 267 2.43 39.36 -7.27
C ARG A 267 2.30 38.12 -6.39
N ILE A 268 2.68 36.95 -6.91
CA ILE A 268 2.73 35.71 -6.12
C ILE A 268 3.95 35.79 -5.18
N SER A 269 3.75 36.30 -3.96
CA SER A 269 4.79 36.33 -2.93
C SER A 269 5.27 34.91 -2.56
N PRO A 270 6.55 34.70 -2.22
CA PRO A 270 7.02 33.49 -1.55
C PRO A 270 6.17 33.10 -0.31
N ASP A 271 5.55 34.06 0.36
CA ASP A 271 4.69 33.81 1.52
C ASP A 271 3.36 33.14 1.17
N ALA A 272 2.86 33.34 -0.06
CA ALA A 272 1.68 32.63 -0.55
C ALA A 272 1.96 31.11 -0.67
N TRP A 273 3.16 30.73 -1.13
CA TRP A 273 3.61 29.34 -1.15
C TRP A 273 3.77 28.76 0.26
N LYS A 274 4.38 29.51 1.20
CA LYS A 274 4.47 29.10 2.62
C LYS A 274 3.08 28.87 3.23
N SER A 275 2.12 29.75 2.94
CA SER A 275 0.72 29.63 3.37
C SER A 275 0.02 28.40 2.78
N GLY A 276 0.28 28.07 1.52
CA GLY A 276 -0.15 26.81 0.91
C GLY A 276 0.40 25.58 1.64
N GLU A 277 1.71 25.58 1.96
CA GLU A 277 2.33 24.48 2.72
C GLU A 277 1.79 24.33 4.15
N THR A 278 1.61 25.42 4.88
CA THR A 278 1.07 25.35 6.26
C THR A 278 -0.38 24.88 6.25
N LEU A 279 -1.19 25.36 5.30
CA LEU A 279 -2.55 24.86 5.11
C LEU A 279 -2.58 23.36 4.78
N LEU A 280 -1.68 22.89 3.90
CA LEU A 280 -1.56 21.45 3.60
C LEU A 280 -1.16 20.65 4.84
N LYS A 281 -0.16 21.10 5.60
CA LYS A 281 0.29 20.45 6.85
C LYS A 281 -0.87 20.33 7.86
N VAL A 282 -1.69 21.37 8.04
CA VAL A 282 -2.89 21.37 8.90
C VAL A 282 -3.96 20.40 8.38
N VAL A 283 -4.23 20.37 7.08
CA VAL A 283 -5.23 19.48 6.46
C VAL A 283 -4.82 18.01 6.57
N LEU A 284 -3.53 17.69 6.40
CA LEU A 284 -3.01 16.33 6.61
C LEU A 284 -3.03 15.93 8.09
N ALA A 285 -2.71 16.84 9.01
CA ALA A 285 -2.82 16.60 10.45
C ALA A 285 -4.27 16.29 10.89
N ARG A 286 -5.26 17.02 10.34
CA ARG A 286 -6.69 16.73 10.49
C ARG A 286 -7.04 15.32 10.01
N ASN A 287 -6.55 14.91 8.83
CA ASN A 287 -6.81 13.59 8.27
C ASN A 287 -6.18 12.48 9.12
N ALA A 288 -4.94 12.66 9.58
CA ALA A 288 -4.26 11.74 10.49
C ALA A 288 -4.96 11.62 11.86
N HIS A 289 -5.47 12.72 12.42
CA HIS A 289 -6.30 12.67 13.63
C HIS A 289 -7.60 11.90 13.39
N ARG A 290 -8.31 12.18 12.27
CA ARG A 290 -9.54 11.46 11.91
C ARG A 290 -9.29 9.96 11.77
N LYS A 291 -8.21 9.55 11.10
CA LYS A 291 -7.77 8.15 11.00
C LYS A 291 -7.61 7.51 12.38
N ARG A 292 -6.77 8.10 13.26
CA ARG A 292 -6.54 7.60 14.63
C ARG A 292 -7.83 7.48 15.46
N LYS A 293 -8.76 8.44 15.31
CA LYS A 293 -10.06 8.42 16.00
C LYS A 293 -10.97 7.30 15.49
N VAL A 294 -11.01 7.07 14.18
CA VAL A 294 -11.73 5.95 13.54
C VAL A 294 -11.13 4.60 13.95
N GLU A 295 -9.80 4.47 13.96
CA GLU A 295 -9.09 3.25 14.40
C GLU A 295 -9.38 2.94 15.88
N LYS A 296 -9.29 3.93 16.77
CA LYS A 296 -9.59 3.74 18.21
C LYS A 296 -11.06 3.35 18.44
N GLN A 297 -12.00 3.94 17.70
CA GLN A 297 -13.41 3.54 17.78
C GLN A 297 -13.68 2.16 17.17
N ALA A 298 -12.99 1.79 16.08
CA ALA A 298 -13.14 0.48 15.45
C ALA A 298 -12.64 -0.64 16.35
N LEU A 299 -11.47 -0.45 16.99
CA LEU A 299 -10.93 -1.38 17.98
C LEU A 299 -11.83 -1.47 19.22
N LYS A 300 -12.35 -0.35 19.73
CA LYS A 300 -13.32 -0.37 20.84
C LYS A 300 -14.56 -1.18 20.44
N LEU A 301 -15.16 -0.88 19.29
CA LEU A 301 -16.34 -1.58 18.79
C LEU A 301 -16.10 -3.10 18.69
N LEU A 302 -15.00 -3.51 18.05
CA LEU A 302 -14.63 -4.92 17.86
C LEU A 302 -14.57 -5.71 19.18
N VAL A 303 -14.00 -5.12 20.24
CA VAL A 303 -13.89 -5.77 21.56
C VAL A 303 -15.28 -6.03 22.16
N TYR A 304 -16.17 -5.03 22.16
CA TYR A 304 -17.52 -5.22 22.70
C TYR A 304 -18.36 -6.17 21.83
N SER A 305 -18.29 -6.07 20.51
CA SER A 305 -18.99 -7.00 19.60
C SER A 305 -18.60 -8.45 19.88
N ARG A 306 -17.28 -8.76 19.89
CA ARG A 306 -16.79 -10.12 20.23
C ARG A 306 -17.26 -10.61 21.59
N SER A 307 -17.37 -9.73 22.58
CA SER A 307 -17.84 -10.08 23.93
C SER A 307 -19.35 -10.40 24.02
N LEU A 308 -20.11 -10.09 22.98
CA LEU A 308 -21.54 -10.37 22.82
C LEU A 308 -21.73 -11.57 21.89
N ASP A 309 -21.23 -11.47 20.66
CA ASP A 309 -21.40 -12.47 19.60
C ASP A 309 -20.90 -13.86 20.04
N LEU A 310 -19.66 -13.94 20.54
CA LEU A 310 -19.02 -15.22 20.91
C LEU A 310 -19.54 -15.80 22.23
N LYS A 311 -20.39 -15.07 22.98
CA LYS A 311 -21.11 -15.62 24.14
C LYS A 311 -22.38 -16.36 23.74
N ALA A 312 -22.96 -16.04 22.58
CA ALA A 312 -24.17 -16.69 22.07
C ALA A 312 -23.89 -18.04 21.39
N GLU A 313 -22.67 -18.26 20.90
CA GLU A 313 -22.27 -19.48 20.18
C GLU A 313 -21.68 -20.60 21.06
N LEU A 314 -21.56 -20.39 22.38
CA LEU A 314 -21.13 -21.45 23.31
C LEU A 314 -22.28 -22.47 23.47
N PRO A 315 -22.12 -23.74 23.04
CA PRO A 315 -23.19 -24.72 23.12
C PRO A 315 -23.53 -25.05 24.58
N HIS A 316 -24.82 -25.13 24.89
CA HIS A 316 -25.31 -25.41 26.23
C HIS A 316 -24.82 -26.78 26.74
N SER A 317 -23.80 -26.77 27.61
CA SER A 317 -23.49 -27.90 28.47
C SER A 317 -24.65 -28.17 29.44
N SER A 318 -25.00 -29.43 29.61
CA SER A 318 -26.15 -29.95 30.37
C SER A 318 -26.41 -29.28 31.73
N PRO A 319 -27.69 -29.05 32.11
CA PRO A 319 -28.05 -28.37 33.36
C PRO A 319 -27.92 -29.30 34.58
N SER A 320 -26.75 -29.30 35.23
CA SER A 320 -26.50 -30.17 36.40
C SER A 320 -25.55 -29.59 37.47
N SER A 321 -25.78 -28.36 37.93
CA SER A 321 -25.51 -27.92 39.32
C SER A 321 -25.98 -26.48 39.56
N PRO A 322 -26.50 -26.14 40.76
CA PRO A 322 -26.86 -24.77 41.10
C PRO A 322 -25.68 -24.03 41.78
N SER A 323 -25.14 -22.98 41.15
CA SER A 323 -24.15 -22.12 41.81
C SER A 323 -24.22 -20.65 41.37
N ILE A 324 -24.47 -19.79 42.37
CA ILE A 324 -24.08 -18.37 42.48
C ILE A 324 -24.46 -17.44 41.30
N SER A 325 -25.56 -16.71 41.51
CA SER A 325 -26.07 -15.64 40.64
C SER A 325 -25.15 -14.40 40.58
N THR A 326 -24.08 -14.50 39.79
CA THR A 326 -23.28 -13.32 39.40
C THR A 326 -24.02 -12.49 38.34
N HIS A 327 -24.80 -11.49 38.79
CA HIS A 327 -25.48 -10.53 37.91
C HIS A 327 -24.48 -9.70 37.07
N ASN A 328 -24.08 -10.23 35.91
CA ASN A 328 -23.20 -9.57 34.93
C ASN A 328 -23.60 -9.89 33.47
N GLY A 329 -24.90 -10.13 33.24
CA GLY A 329 -25.47 -10.64 31.98
C GLY A 329 -26.37 -9.68 31.20
N PHE A 330 -26.36 -8.37 31.49
CA PHE A 330 -27.35 -7.36 31.06
C PHE A 330 -27.51 -7.10 29.53
N HIS A 331 -26.93 -7.93 28.65
CA HIS A 331 -26.86 -7.68 27.21
C HIS A 331 -27.19 -8.88 26.30
N THR A 332 -27.29 -10.11 26.82
CA THR A 332 -27.57 -11.31 25.99
C THR A 332 -29.07 -11.50 25.66
N GLU A 333 -29.97 -10.82 26.37
CA GLU A 333 -31.43 -10.92 26.19
C GLU A 333 -31.99 -9.87 25.20
N LEU A 334 -31.17 -8.91 24.77
CA LEU A 334 -31.58 -7.86 23.84
C LEU A 334 -31.58 -8.39 22.39
N PRO A 335 -32.64 -8.14 21.59
CA PRO A 335 -32.60 -8.35 20.14
C PRO A 335 -31.37 -7.74 19.49
N THR A 336 -30.82 -8.42 18.48
CA THR A 336 -29.57 -8.04 17.81
C THR A 336 -29.59 -6.60 17.28
N GLU A 337 -30.73 -6.11 16.78
CA GLU A 337 -30.89 -4.71 16.36
C GLU A 337 -30.63 -3.70 17.49
N LEU A 338 -31.09 -3.99 18.71
CA LEU A 338 -30.87 -3.15 19.88
C LEU A 338 -29.42 -3.24 20.37
N GLN A 339 -28.82 -4.43 20.36
CA GLN A 339 -27.38 -4.59 20.63
C GLN A 339 -26.54 -3.75 19.65
N LEU A 340 -26.80 -3.87 18.35
CA LEU A 340 -26.13 -3.12 17.28
C LEU A 340 -26.34 -1.60 17.41
N ASN A 341 -27.51 -1.16 17.89
CA ASN A 341 -27.82 0.24 18.12
C ASN A 341 -27.14 0.79 19.40
N VAL A 342 -27.01 0.00 20.47
CA VAL A 342 -26.19 0.36 21.65
C VAL A 342 -24.71 0.47 21.25
N LEU A 343 -24.19 -0.51 20.50
CA LEU A 343 -22.81 -0.53 20.02
C LEU A 343 -22.48 0.66 19.08
N ARG A 344 -23.46 1.22 18.36
CA ARG A 344 -23.32 2.45 17.55
C ARG A 344 -22.80 3.63 18.37
N PHE A 345 -23.20 3.80 19.63
CA PHE A 345 -22.78 4.93 20.47
C PHE A 345 -21.28 4.88 20.84
N LEU A 346 -20.67 3.69 20.81
CA LEU A 346 -19.22 3.53 20.99
C LEU A 346 -18.42 4.00 19.75
N ALA A 347 -19.10 4.15 18.60
CA ALA A 347 -18.52 4.14 17.26
C ALA A 347 -19.06 5.28 16.36
N LEU A 348 -19.45 6.41 16.94
CA LEU A 348 -20.14 7.52 16.26
C LEU A 348 -19.43 8.11 15.01
N THR A 349 -18.11 7.91 14.84
CA THR A 349 -17.39 8.39 13.64
C THR A 349 -17.33 7.37 12.49
N LEU A 350 -17.80 6.14 12.71
CA LEU A 350 -17.79 5.05 11.73
C LEU A 350 -19.10 4.99 10.96
N SER A 351 -19.00 4.92 9.63
CA SER A 351 -20.16 4.73 8.75
C SER A 351 -20.85 3.40 9.02
N THR A 352 -22.12 3.28 8.63
CA THR A 352 -22.88 2.02 8.81
C THR A 352 -22.16 0.84 8.15
N ALA A 353 -21.59 1.02 6.96
CA ALA A 353 -20.80 -0.01 6.27
C ALA A 353 -19.49 -0.36 7.01
N GLN A 354 -18.83 0.59 7.70
CA GLN A 354 -17.67 0.29 8.53
C GLN A 354 -18.07 -0.49 9.79
N ARG A 355 -19.17 -0.11 10.45
CA ARG A 355 -19.69 -0.81 11.63
C ARG A 355 -20.11 -2.24 11.28
N LEU A 356 -20.87 -2.44 10.19
CA LEU A 356 -21.24 -3.76 9.68
C LEU A 356 -20.02 -4.65 9.43
N ARG A 357 -18.97 -4.15 8.77
CA ARG A 357 -17.72 -4.91 8.56
C ARG A 357 -17.03 -5.32 9.86
N ILE A 358 -17.12 -4.50 10.91
CA ILE A 358 -16.57 -4.81 12.23
C ILE A 358 -17.41 -5.89 12.92
N PHE A 359 -18.75 -5.84 12.83
CA PHE A 359 -19.63 -6.88 13.36
C PHE A 359 -19.40 -8.23 12.65
N THR A 360 -19.38 -8.26 11.30
CA THR A 360 -19.10 -9.50 10.55
C THR A 360 -17.68 -10.05 10.74
N TYR A 361 -16.74 -9.21 11.19
CA TYR A 361 -15.40 -9.64 11.58
C TYR A 361 -15.33 -10.05 13.07
N ALA A 362 -16.23 -9.54 13.91
CA ALA A 362 -16.31 -9.92 15.31
C ALA A 362 -16.87 -11.34 15.49
N SER A 363 -17.96 -11.66 14.79
CA SER A 363 -18.65 -12.95 14.91
C SER A 363 -17.90 -14.14 14.29
N SER A 364 -16.97 -13.93 13.36
CA SER A 364 -16.27 -15.04 12.72
C SER A 364 -15.12 -15.58 13.58
N LEU A 365 -15.26 -16.78 14.16
CA LEU A 365 -14.20 -17.48 14.91
C LEU A 365 -12.86 -17.54 14.17
N SER A 366 -12.87 -17.61 12.82
CA SER A 366 -11.66 -17.62 11.98
C SER A 366 -10.75 -16.39 12.13
N THR A 367 -11.27 -15.32 12.76
CA THR A 367 -10.57 -14.05 12.97
C THR A 367 -9.99 -13.91 14.38
N LEU A 368 -10.24 -14.87 15.27
CA LEU A 368 -9.58 -14.93 16.57
C LEU A 368 -8.08 -15.17 16.36
N PRO A 369 -7.20 -14.58 17.19
CA PRO A 369 -5.80 -15.00 17.21
C PRO A 369 -5.75 -16.48 17.55
N ALA A 370 -4.86 -17.23 16.90
CA ALA A 370 -4.60 -18.61 17.29
C ALA A 370 -4.19 -18.62 18.77
N LEU A 371 -4.99 -19.31 19.59
CA LEU A 371 -4.63 -19.59 20.98
C LEU A 371 -3.30 -20.37 20.98
N LEU A 372 -2.54 -20.22 22.07
CA LEU A 372 -1.24 -20.89 22.25
C LEU A 372 -1.33 -22.37 21.84
N PRO A 373 -0.30 -22.92 21.17
CA PRO A 373 -0.36 -24.23 20.55
C PRO A 373 -0.85 -25.25 21.56
N SER A 374 -1.97 -25.91 21.25
CA SER A 374 -2.59 -26.87 22.15
C SER A 374 -1.55 -27.91 22.55
N LEU A 375 -1.30 -28.03 23.85
CA LEU A 375 -0.50 -29.12 24.39
C LEU A 375 -1.20 -30.40 23.96
N LYS A 376 -0.62 -31.08 22.95
CA LYS A 376 -1.13 -32.36 22.49
C LYS A 376 -1.15 -33.28 23.71
N ARG A 377 -2.31 -33.83 24.03
CA ARG A 377 -2.37 -34.99 24.92
C ARG A 377 -1.48 -36.03 24.28
N LEU A 378 -0.40 -36.37 24.98
CA LEU A 378 0.42 -37.51 24.62
C LEU A 378 -0.41 -38.73 24.98
N ASP A 379 -1.02 -39.34 23.97
CA ASP A 379 -1.69 -40.64 24.08
C ASP A 379 -0.64 -41.75 24.24
N VAL A 380 0.15 -41.65 25.31
CA VAL A 380 1.03 -42.68 25.82
C VAL A 380 0.20 -43.52 26.78
N THR A 381 -0.19 -44.69 26.33
CA THR A 381 -0.90 -45.68 27.14
C THR A 381 -0.03 -46.08 28.34
N GLY A 382 -0.45 -45.71 29.56
CA GLY A 382 0.21 -46.15 30.80
C GLY A 382 1.10 -45.12 31.50
N ALA A 383 0.61 -43.88 31.68
CA ALA A 383 1.15 -42.97 32.69
C ALA A 383 0.02 -42.42 33.56
N THR A 384 0.16 -42.51 34.89
CA THR A 384 -0.79 -41.96 35.85
C THR A 384 -0.75 -40.43 35.85
N CYS A 385 -1.90 -39.80 36.03
CA CYS A 385 -1.98 -38.34 36.15
C CYS A 385 -1.14 -37.84 37.33
N LEU A 386 -0.35 -36.80 37.12
CA LEU A 386 0.24 -36.03 38.21
C LEU A 386 -0.89 -35.45 39.08
N PRO A 387 -0.87 -35.65 40.42
CA PRO A 387 -1.87 -35.08 41.30
C PRO A 387 -1.72 -33.55 41.41
N ASP A 388 -2.80 -32.89 41.80
CA ASP A 388 -2.84 -31.44 41.96
C ASP A 388 -1.86 -30.99 43.09
N PRO A 389 -0.98 -30.00 42.87
CA PRO A 389 -0.03 -29.55 43.89
C PRO A 389 -0.70 -29.00 45.16
N SER A 390 -1.99 -28.66 45.13
CA SER A 390 -2.77 -28.30 46.32
C SER A 390 -3.07 -29.46 47.28
N THR A 391 -2.84 -30.72 46.89
CA THR A 391 -3.11 -31.90 47.74
C THR A 391 -1.89 -32.41 48.52
N MET A 392 -0.72 -31.77 48.42
CA MET A 392 0.48 -32.17 49.17
C MET A 392 0.44 -31.68 50.63
N ASN A 393 -0.07 -32.53 51.54
CA ASN A 393 0.11 -32.33 52.98
C ASN A 393 1.60 -32.34 53.35
N LEU A 394 2.08 -31.24 53.95
CA LEU A 394 3.40 -31.22 54.59
C LEU A 394 3.34 -32.02 55.91
N SER A 395 3.70 -33.30 55.87
CA SER A 395 4.10 -34.04 57.06
C SER A 395 5.57 -33.75 57.41
N THR A 396 5.84 -33.49 58.68
CA THR A 396 7.17 -33.14 59.20
C THR A 396 8.14 -34.33 59.09
N GLY A 397 9.31 -34.10 58.49
CA GLY A 397 10.36 -35.13 58.40
C GLY A 397 11.02 -35.41 59.76
N SER A 398 11.04 -36.67 60.17
CA SER A 398 11.92 -37.17 61.24
C SER A 398 13.29 -37.52 60.66
N ALA A 399 14.36 -36.93 61.20
CA ALA A 399 15.72 -37.22 60.75
C ALA A 399 16.27 -38.52 61.33
N SER A 400 16.84 -39.35 60.46
CA SER A 400 17.83 -40.39 60.81
C SER A 400 18.90 -40.39 59.72
N ALA A 401 20.16 -40.24 60.10
CA ALA A 401 21.28 -40.06 59.17
C ALA A 401 22.16 -41.32 59.08
N MET A 402 23.03 -41.34 58.07
CA MET A 402 24.32 -42.06 57.99
C MET A 402 24.33 -43.60 57.93
N ASP A 403 25.11 -44.25 57.06
CA ASP A 403 25.60 -43.84 55.72
C ASP A 403 25.34 -45.01 54.71
N ASP A 404 26.23 -45.90 54.21
CA ASP A 404 27.69 -45.97 54.14
C ASP A 404 28.13 -46.95 53.00
N TYR A 405 29.18 -46.59 52.24
CA TYR A 405 29.81 -47.30 51.08
C TYR A 405 28.90 -47.69 49.87
N LEU A 406 29.39 -47.81 48.63
CA LEU A 406 30.76 -47.74 48.08
C LEU A 406 30.76 -47.10 46.68
#